data_AF-A0A7G3AFX0-F1
#
_entry.id   AF-A0A7G3AFX0-F1
#
_cell.length_a   1.000
_cell.length_b   1.000
_cell.length_c   1.000
_cell.angle_alpha   90.00
_cell.angle_beta   90.00
_cell.angle_gamma   90.00
#
_symmetry.space_group_name_H-M   'P 1'
#
loop_
_entity.id
_entity.type
_entity.pdbx_description
1 polymer ?
#
loop_
_entity_poly.entity_id
_entity_poly.type
_entity_poly.pdbx_seq_one_letter_code
_entity_poly.pdbx_strand_id
1 'polypeptide(L)'
;MVLIVLTIAVIILFFVAVTNDDYFDIGVIMNSSFELAVLILMIIIVIAAYFQTSKLDVNTHPMSMLDDVLLFIAIPAFFLETIFSMVPAIYNVSVLNICIILSQLIQILIQTPFIIDGMRRCSNAAINRRKKPGRELITFLTIANVSLWIYYTFSVKTEYTGDERYAFYGYTLWSILNHLSLPLIMFYRFHASVCLVDIWRHAYEPGGGH
;
A
#
# COMPACT_ATOMS: atom_id res chain seq x y z
N MET A 1 0.67 -7.55 13.64
CA MET A 1 1.84 -8.46 13.74
C MET A 1 1.67 -9.70 12.87
N VAL A 2 0.55 -10.43 12.95
CA VAL A 2 0.31 -11.63 12.11
C VAL A 2 0.54 -11.37 10.62
N LEU A 3 0.06 -10.22 10.09
CA LEU A 3 0.25 -9.88 8.68
C LEU A 3 1.73 -9.80 8.26
N ILE A 4 2.60 -9.18 9.06
CA ILE A 4 4.04 -9.11 8.78
C ILE A 4 4.66 -10.51 8.75
N VAL A 5 4.28 -11.37 9.71
CA VAL A 5 4.76 -12.76 9.76
C VAL A 5 4.32 -13.52 8.50
N LEU A 6 3.07 -13.34 8.08
CA LEU A 6 2.56 -13.93 6.84
C LEU A 6 3.31 -13.40 5.62
N THR A 7 3.58 -12.09 5.54
CA THR A 7 4.38 -11.50 4.46
C THR A 7 5.76 -12.12 4.39
N ILE A 8 6.46 -12.22 5.52
CA ILE A 8 7.79 -12.84 5.56
C ILE A 8 7.73 -14.31 5.14
N ALA A 9 6.74 -15.06 5.62
CA ALA A 9 6.56 -16.46 5.25
C ALA A 9 6.30 -16.61 3.73
N VAL A 10 5.42 -15.79 3.16
CA VAL A 10 5.13 -15.80 1.71
C VAL A 10 6.37 -15.44 0.91
N ILE A 11 7.15 -14.44 1.33
CA ILE A 11 8.41 -14.07 0.68
C ILE A 11 9.38 -15.25 0.68
N ILE A 12 9.60 -15.91 1.83
CA ILE A 12 10.49 -17.07 1.93
C ILE A 12 10.01 -18.20 1.02
N LEU A 13 8.71 -18.53 1.07
CA LEU A 13 8.14 -19.59 0.24
C LEU A 13 8.26 -19.26 -1.25
N PHE A 14 8.07 -17.99 -1.64
CA PHE A 14 8.25 -17.53 -3.01
C PHE A 14 9.69 -17.72 -3.49
N PHE A 15 10.69 -17.31 -2.70
CA PHE A 15 12.09 -17.52 -3.05
C PHE A 15 12.44 -19.00 -3.19
N VAL A 16 11.95 -19.85 -2.28
CA VAL A 16 12.17 -21.29 -2.36
C VAL A 16 11.50 -21.86 -3.62
N ALA A 17 10.27 -21.46 -3.92
CA ALA A 17 9.52 -21.94 -5.08
C ALA A 17 10.18 -21.52 -6.41
N VAL A 18 10.66 -20.29 -6.53
CA VAL A 18 11.32 -19.78 -7.76
C VAL A 18 12.65 -20.48 -8.05
N THR A 19 13.32 -21.04 -7.04
CA THR A 19 14.56 -21.81 -7.27
C THR A 19 14.32 -23.22 -7.82
N ASN A 20 13.08 -23.68 -7.87
CA ASN A 20 12.73 -25.01 -8.32
C ASN A 20 11.72 -24.93 -9.48
N ASP A 21 12.15 -25.36 -10.67
CA ASP A 21 11.36 -25.26 -11.90
C ASP A 21 9.97 -25.91 -11.78
N ASP A 22 9.84 -26.98 -10.98
CA ASP A 22 8.57 -27.69 -10.76
C ASP A 22 7.54 -26.85 -9.99
N TYR A 23 7.99 -25.88 -9.19
CA TYR A 23 7.15 -25.08 -8.29
C TYR A 23 7.08 -23.61 -8.69
N PHE A 24 7.73 -23.22 -9.78
CA PHE A 24 7.84 -21.82 -10.21
C PHE A 24 6.45 -21.15 -10.34
N ASP A 25 5.55 -21.73 -11.12
CA ASP A 25 4.21 -21.17 -11.37
C ASP A 25 3.36 -21.08 -10.09
N ILE A 26 3.48 -22.09 -9.23
CA ILE A 26 2.77 -22.13 -7.93
C ILE A 26 3.28 -20.98 -7.05
N GLY A 27 4.59 -20.75 -7.03
CA GLY A 27 5.22 -19.64 -6.31
C GLY A 27 4.67 -18.28 -6.77
N VAL A 28 4.64 -18.05 -8.09
CA VAL A 28 4.12 -16.81 -8.68
C VAL A 28 2.64 -16.60 -8.31
N ILE A 29 1.79 -17.61 -8.53
CA ILE A 29 0.35 -17.51 -8.22
C ILE A 29 0.11 -17.26 -6.73
N MET A 30 0.84 -17.93 -5.85
CA MET A 30 0.75 -17.73 -4.41
C MET A 30 1.14 -16.29 -4.02
N ASN A 31 2.25 -15.79 -4.57
CA ASN A 31 2.77 -14.45 -4.32
C ASN A 31 1.76 -13.37 -4.78
N SER A 32 1.28 -13.46 -6.02
CA SER A 32 0.28 -12.55 -6.59
C SER A 32 -1.07 -12.61 -5.85
N SER A 33 -1.52 -13.81 -5.45
CA SER A 33 -2.76 -13.98 -4.69
C SER A 33 -2.67 -13.34 -3.30
N PHE A 34 -1.50 -13.44 -2.65
CA PHE A 34 -1.24 -12.77 -1.38
C PHE A 34 -1.31 -11.25 -1.52
N GLU A 35 -0.65 -10.69 -2.53
CA GLU A 35 -0.70 -9.24 -2.81
C GLU A 35 -2.15 -8.76 -3.03
N LEU A 36 -2.91 -9.46 -3.88
CA LEU A 36 -4.31 -9.11 -4.13
C LEU A 36 -5.15 -9.14 -2.85
N ALA A 37 -5.00 -10.19 -2.03
CA ALA A 37 -5.74 -10.34 -0.79
C ALA A 37 -5.45 -9.19 0.20
N VAL A 38 -4.18 -8.79 0.33
CA VAL A 38 -3.79 -7.66 1.18
C VAL A 38 -4.37 -6.35 0.65
N LEU A 39 -4.30 -6.10 -0.66
CA LEU A 39 -4.86 -4.89 -1.28
C LEU A 39 -6.37 -4.77 -1.08
N ILE A 40 -7.12 -5.84 -1.32
CA ILE A 40 -8.59 -5.87 -1.11
C ILE A 40 -8.91 -5.59 0.36
N LEU A 41 -8.20 -6.24 1.29
CA LEU A 41 -8.42 -6.02 2.71
C LEU A 41 -8.10 -4.57 3.11
N MET A 42 -7.02 -3.99 2.58
CA MET A 42 -6.70 -2.59 2.81
C MET A 42 -7.77 -1.63 2.29
N ILE A 43 -8.39 -1.90 1.13
CA ILE A 43 -9.51 -1.10 0.60
C ILE A 43 -10.68 -1.09 1.58
N ILE A 44 -11.08 -2.28 2.06
CA ILE A 44 -12.20 -2.40 3.01
C ILE A 44 -11.88 -1.65 4.32
N ILE A 45 -10.67 -1.86 4.84
CA ILE A 45 -10.27 -1.28 6.13
C ILE A 45 -10.11 0.23 6.02
N VAL A 46 -9.62 0.77 4.91
CA VAL A 46 -9.45 2.23 4.77
C VAL A 46 -10.79 2.94 4.69
N ILE A 47 -11.78 2.35 4.02
CA ILE A 47 -13.15 2.86 3.99
C ILE A 47 -13.74 2.84 5.41
N ALA A 48 -13.61 1.71 6.12
CA ALA A 48 -14.07 1.60 7.51
C ALA A 48 -13.36 2.58 8.44
N ALA A 49 -12.05 2.79 8.26
CA ALA A 49 -11.25 3.74 9.03
C ALA A 49 -11.75 5.16 8.81
N TYR A 50 -11.99 5.55 7.56
CA TYR A 50 -12.52 6.87 7.20
C TYR A 50 -13.85 7.17 7.90
N PHE A 51 -14.78 6.21 7.93
CA PHE A 51 -16.06 6.36 8.65
C PHE A 51 -15.91 6.47 10.17
N GLN A 52 -14.85 5.91 10.74
CA GLN A 52 -14.63 5.95 12.20
C GLN A 52 -13.87 7.22 12.62
N THR A 53 -12.87 7.64 11.84
CA THR A 53 -12.09 8.84 12.11
C THR A 53 -12.84 10.12 11.78
N SER A 54 -13.83 10.09 10.88
CA SER A 54 -14.70 11.24 10.60
C SER A 54 -15.54 11.69 11.80
N LYS A 55 -15.65 10.84 12.84
CA LYS A 55 -16.29 11.16 14.13
C LYS A 55 -15.42 12.03 15.03
N LEU A 56 -14.15 12.22 14.67
CA LEU A 56 -13.19 13.08 15.36
C LEU A 56 -13.34 14.52 14.87
N ASP A 57 -12.98 15.44 15.74
CA ASP A 57 -13.02 16.87 15.47
C ASP A 57 -11.94 17.26 14.46
N VAL A 58 -12.09 18.41 13.80
CA VAL A 58 -11.06 18.94 12.89
C VAL A 58 -10.11 19.81 13.70
N ASN A 59 -8.81 19.55 13.58
CA ASN A 59 -7.76 20.36 14.16
C ASN A 59 -7.52 21.61 13.30
N THR A 60 -7.63 22.79 13.90
CA THR A 60 -7.40 24.08 13.23
C THR A 60 -5.92 24.41 13.02
N HIS A 61 -5.03 23.72 13.75
CA HIS A 61 -3.57 23.80 13.58
C HIS A 61 -3.07 22.46 13.05
N PRO A 62 -3.18 22.21 11.72
CA PRO A 62 -2.86 20.91 11.14
C PRO A 62 -1.35 20.62 11.22
N MET A 63 -1.01 19.34 11.10
CA MET A 63 0.37 18.89 10.92
C MET A 63 0.98 19.43 9.61
N SER A 64 2.31 19.26 9.47
CA SER A 64 3.11 19.80 8.38
C SER A 64 2.55 19.48 6.99
N MET A 65 2.48 20.50 6.12
CA MET A 65 2.11 20.35 4.71
C MET A 65 3.13 19.53 3.89
N LEU A 66 4.32 19.28 4.46
CA LEU A 66 5.35 18.47 3.81
C LEU A 66 4.88 17.03 3.58
N ASP A 67 4.19 16.44 4.55
CA ASP A 67 3.74 15.05 4.47
C ASP A 67 2.72 14.87 3.33
N ASP A 68 1.84 15.85 3.12
CA ASP A 68 0.92 15.88 1.99
C ASP A 68 1.69 15.85 0.66
N VAL A 69 2.70 16.72 0.49
CA VAL A 69 3.51 16.80 -0.73
C VAL A 69 4.25 15.49 -0.99
N LEU A 70 4.80 14.87 0.05
CA LEU A 70 5.51 13.59 -0.04
C LEU A 70 4.58 12.44 -0.43
N LEU A 71 3.31 12.45 -0.01
CA LEU A 71 2.33 11.48 -0.52
C LEU A 71 2.01 11.74 -2.00
N PHE A 72 1.77 13.00 -2.37
CA PHE A 72 1.41 13.37 -3.75
C PHE A 72 2.49 13.08 -4.78
N ILE A 73 3.77 13.32 -4.47
CA ILE A 73 4.87 13.10 -5.41
C ILE A 73 5.02 11.63 -5.83
N ALA A 74 4.54 10.70 -5.00
CA ALA A 74 4.63 9.27 -5.29
C ALA A 74 3.45 8.74 -6.13
N ILE A 75 2.30 9.44 -6.16
CA ILE A 75 1.09 9.00 -6.87
C ILE A 75 1.34 8.78 -8.38
N PRO A 76 2.07 9.66 -9.11
CA PRO A 76 2.34 9.44 -10.54
C PRO A 76 2.98 8.10 -10.87
N ALA A 77 3.79 7.53 -9.97
CA ALA A 77 4.39 6.21 -10.17
C ALA A 77 3.35 5.10 -10.22
N PHE A 78 2.30 5.16 -9.41
CA PHE A 78 1.20 4.18 -9.44
C PHE A 78 0.39 4.25 -10.72
N PHE A 79 0.19 5.46 -11.27
CA PHE A 79 -0.46 5.64 -12.57
C PHE A 79 0.39 5.10 -13.71
N LEU A 80 1.69 5.40 -13.70
CA LEU A 80 2.62 4.88 -14.70
C LEU A 80 2.64 3.35 -14.65
N GLU A 81 2.82 2.77 -13.47
CA GLU A 81 2.79 1.31 -13.27
C GLU A 81 1.48 0.70 -13.78
N THR A 82 0.35 1.35 -13.48
CA THR A 82 -0.97 0.88 -13.93
C THR A 82 -1.09 0.90 -15.45
N ILE A 83 -0.75 2.00 -16.11
CA ILE A 83 -0.89 2.16 -17.56
C ILE A 83 -0.02 1.12 -18.29
N PHE A 84 1.24 0.99 -17.88
CA PHE A 84 2.18 0.11 -18.55
C PHE A 84 2.00 -1.36 -18.17
N SER A 85 1.52 -1.69 -16.98
CA SER A 85 1.25 -3.10 -16.61
C SER A 85 -0.10 -3.60 -17.13
N MET A 86 -1.08 -2.71 -17.36
CA MET A 86 -2.42 -3.11 -17.80
C MET A 86 -2.44 -3.67 -19.23
N VAL A 87 -1.70 -3.05 -20.15
CA VAL A 87 -1.68 -3.47 -21.56
C VAL A 87 -1.21 -4.92 -21.73
N PRO A 88 -0.04 -5.35 -21.22
CA PRO A 88 0.39 -6.73 -21.31
C PRO A 88 -0.52 -7.68 -20.55
N ALA A 89 -1.08 -7.27 -19.40
CA ALA A 89 -2.01 -8.11 -18.64
C ALA A 89 -3.31 -8.40 -19.44
N ILE A 90 -3.84 -7.41 -20.16
CA ILE A 90 -4.98 -7.61 -21.06
C ILE A 90 -4.60 -8.48 -22.26
N TYR A 91 -3.44 -8.24 -22.85
CA TYR A 91 -2.95 -9.00 -24.01
C TYR A 91 -2.82 -10.50 -23.70
N ASN A 92 -2.29 -10.84 -22.52
CA ASN A 92 -2.13 -12.22 -22.05
C ASN A 92 -3.36 -12.78 -21.31
N VAL A 93 -4.41 -11.98 -21.14
CA VAL A 93 -5.64 -12.36 -20.38
C VAL A 93 -5.30 -12.77 -18.94
N SER A 94 -4.32 -12.10 -18.35
CA SER A 94 -3.83 -12.31 -16.98
C SER A 94 -4.78 -11.68 -15.96
N VAL A 95 -5.93 -12.33 -15.72
CA VAL A 95 -7.00 -11.81 -14.85
C VAL A 95 -6.50 -11.44 -13.45
N LEU A 96 -5.62 -12.26 -12.86
CA LEU A 96 -5.05 -12.00 -11.54
C LEU A 96 -4.26 -10.69 -11.51
N ASN A 97 -3.40 -10.46 -12.51
CA ASN A 97 -2.61 -9.23 -12.63
C ASN A 97 -3.50 -8.02 -12.87
N ILE A 98 -4.51 -8.12 -13.73
CA ILE A 98 -5.51 -7.06 -13.94
C ILE A 98 -6.17 -6.68 -12.60
N CYS A 99 -6.60 -7.67 -11.81
CA CYS A 99 -7.18 -7.44 -10.49
C CYS A 99 -6.21 -6.76 -9.53
N ILE A 100 -4.93 -7.17 -9.50
CA ILE A 100 -3.90 -6.56 -8.65
C ILE A 100 -3.68 -5.11 -9.04
N ILE A 101 -3.45 -4.84 -10.33
CA ILE A 101 -3.20 -3.51 -10.87
C ILE A 101 -4.35 -2.55 -10.52
N LEU A 102 -5.60 -2.96 -10.77
CA LEU A 102 -6.77 -2.16 -10.43
C LEU A 102 -6.92 -1.97 -8.93
N SER A 103 -6.75 -3.04 -8.14
CA SER A 103 -6.87 -2.97 -6.69
C SER A 103 -5.81 -2.03 -6.10
N GLN A 104 -4.58 -2.06 -6.62
CA GLN A 104 -3.50 -1.18 -6.17
C GLN A 104 -3.82 0.29 -6.43
N LEU A 105 -4.29 0.62 -7.66
CA LEU A 105 -4.67 1.99 -7.99
C LEU A 105 -5.85 2.47 -7.14
N ILE A 106 -6.89 1.65 -6.98
CA ILE A 106 -8.05 1.99 -6.14
C ILE A 106 -7.61 2.19 -4.69
N GLN A 107 -6.77 1.31 -4.17
CA GLN A 107 -6.31 1.33 -2.80
C GLN A 107 -5.55 2.62 -2.48
N ILE A 108 -4.62 3.06 -3.34
CA ILE A 108 -3.88 4.31 -3.11
C ILE A 108 -4.76 5.55 -3.28
N LEU A 109 -5.74 5.52 -4.19
CA LEU A 109 -6.63 6.66 -4.44
C LEU A 109 -7.60 6.90 -3.29
N ILE A 110 -7.99 5.84 -2.57
CA ILE A 110 -8.82 5.94 -1.37
C ILE A 110 -7.96 6.22 -0.12
N GLN A 111 -6.79 5.59 -0.01
CA GLN A 111 -5.95 5.74 1.20
C GLN A 111 -5.31 7.12 1.31
N THR A 112 -4.88 7.73 0.22
CA THR A 112 -4.22 9.04 0.26
C THR A 112 -5.11 10.14 0.85
N PRO A 113 -6.35 10.37 0.38
CA PRO A 113 -7.24 11.36 0.98
C PRO A 113 -7.61 11.00 2.43
N PHE A 114 -7.72 9.71 2.77
CA PHE A 114 -7.90 9.29 4.16
C PHE A 114 -6.75 9.74 5.07
N ILE A 115 -5.50 9.55 4.63
CA ILE A 115 -4.34 9.97 5.42
C ILE A 115 -4.32 11.49 5.56
N ILE A 116 -4.48 12.23 4.46
CA ILE A 116 -4.47 13.70 4.46
C ILE A 116 -5.58 14.25 5.39
N ASP A 117 -6.79 13.70 5.33
CA ASP A 117 -7.88 14.08 6.25
C ASP A 117 -7.55 13.70 7.70
N GLY A 118 -7.08 12.47 7.92
CA GLY A 118 -6.74 11.94 9.23
C GLY A 118 -5.67 12.75 9.97
N MET A 119 -4.67 13.26 9.25
CA MET A 119 -3.61 14.12 9.80
C MET A 119 -4.15 15.46 10.34
N ARG A 120 -5.39 15.82 9.97
CA ARG A 120 -6.09 17.04 10.41
C ARG A 120 -7.19 16.74 11.43
N ARG A 121 -7.30 15.51 11.95
CA ARG A 121 -8.27 15.13 12.98
C ARG A 121 -7.69 15.32 14.39
N CYS A 122 -8.53 15.64 15.36
CA CYS A 122 -8.22 15.67 16.80
C CYS A 122 -9.43 15.24 17.65
N SER A 123 -9.25 15.10 18.96
CA SER A 123 -10.29 14.64 19.89
C SER A 123 -10.49 15.63 21.05
N ASN A 124 -11.41 16.58 20.88
CA ASN A 124 -11.74 17.56 21.93
C ASN A 124 -12.72 16.99 22.97
N ALA A 125 -13.61 16.09 22.55
CA ALA A 125 -14.51 15.38 23.46
C ALA A 125 -13.78 14.26 24.24
N ALA A 126 -13.94 14.23 25.58
CA ALA A 126 -13.35 13.19 26.44
C ALA A 126 -13.81 11.76 26.08
N ILE A 127 -15.04 11.63 25.57
CA ILE A 127 -15.60 10.36 25.11
C ILE A 127 -14.81 9.82 23.91
N ASN A 128 -14.46 10.68 22.95
CA ASN A 128 -13.69 10.29 21.76
C ASN A 128 -12.26 9.92 22.12
N ARG A 129 -11.63 10.63 23.08
CA ARG A 129 -10.30 10.28 23.61
C ARG A 129 -10.26 8.91 24.30
N ARG A 130 -11.35 8.53 24.97
CA ARG A 130 -11.47 7.22 25.63
C ARG A 130 -11.79 6.11 24.62
N LYS A 131 -12.72 6.34 23.70
CA LYS A 131 -13.20 5.33 22.73
C LYS A 131 -12.21 5.10 21.59
N LYS A 132 -11.43 6.12 21.21
CA LYS A 132 -10.45 6.11 20.13
C LYS A 132 -10.98 5.44 18.85
N PRO A 133 -12.06 5.97 18.26
CA PRO A 133 -12.72 5.34 17.12
C PRO A 133 -11.75 5.17 15.95
N GLY A 134 -11.72 3.97 15.37
CA GLY A 134 -10.88 3.66 14.20
C GLY A 134 -9.41 3.37 14.50
N ARG A 135 -8.95 3.45 15.76
CA ARG A 135 -7.53 3.33 16.09
C ARG A 135 -6.91 2.00 15.69
N GLU A 136 -7.62 0.90 15.92
CA GLU A 136 -7.17 -0.45 15.52
C GLU A 136 -7.12 -0.61 14.00
N LEU A 137 -8.02 0.06 13.26
CA LEU A 137 -8.02 0.06 11.79
C LEU A 137 -6.81 0.82 11.25
N ILE A 138 -6.46 1.96 11.86
CA ILE A 138 -5.22 2.69 11.54
C ILE A 138 -4.01 1.81 11.82
N THR A 139 -3.95 1.14 12.97
CA THR A 139 -2.85 0.21 13.30
C THR A 139 -2.74 -0.91 12.27
N PHE A 140 -3.85 -1.48 11.83
CA PHE A 140 -3.84 -2.48 10.75
C PHE A 140 -3.27 -1.88 9.45
N LEU A 141 -3.74 -0.71 9.02
CA LEU A 141 -3.26 -0.05 7.80
C LEU A 141 -1.78 0.28 7.87
N THR A 142 -1.26 0.70 9.03
CA THR A 142 0.18 0.92 9.24
C THR A 142 0.94 -0.37 8.98
N ILE A 143 0.53 -1.47 9.61
CA ILE A 143 1.17 -2.78 9.48
C ILE A 143 1.09 -3.29 8.04
N ALA A 144 -0.05 -3.09 7.36
CA ALA A 144 -0.24 -3.51 5.98
C ALA A 144 0.63 -2.71 4.99
N ASN A 145 0.78 -1.40 5.19
CA ASN A 145 1.69 -0.59 4.37
C ASN A 145 3.16 -1.00 4.58
N VAL A 146 3.59 -1.26 5.82
CA VAL A 146 4.94 -1.81 6.10
C VAL A 146 5.11 -3.18 5.46
N SER A 147 4.09 -4.03 5.52
CA SER A 147 4.11 -5.37 4.92
C SER A 147 4.28 -5.30 3.40
N LEU A 148 3.52 -4.44 2.72
CA LEU A 148 3.66 -4.22 1.28
C LEU A 148 5.01 -3.57 0.91
N TRP A 149 5.53 -2.67 1.75
CA TRP A 149 6.87 -2.10 1.54
C TRP A 149 7.97 -3.18 1.58
N ILE A 150 7.92 -4.08 2.57
CA ILE A 150 8.83 -5.24 2.65
C ILE A 150 8.63 -6.14 1.44
N TYR A 151 7.38 -6.46 1.08
CA TYR A 151 7.05 -7.28 -0.08
C TYR A 151 7.66 -6.73 -1.39
N TYR A 152 7.45 -5.46 -1.71
CA TYR A 152 8.02 -4.84 -2.92
C TYR A 152 9.55 -4.77 -2.90
N THR A 153 10.15 -4.74 -1.70
CA THR A 153 11.61 -4.75 -1.56
C THR A 153 12.22 -6.10 -1.96
N PHE A 154 11.54 -7.21 -1.67
CA PHE A 154 12.10 -8.56 -1.79
C PHE A 154 11.47 -9.41 -2.91
N SER A 155 10.14 -9.45 -3.02
CA SER A 155 9.45 -10.32 -4.00
C SER A 155 9.54 -9.76 -5.43
N VAL A 156 9.17 -8.49 -5.62
CA VAL A 156 9.04 -7.90 -6.97
C VAL A 156 10.40 -7.70 -7.68
N LYS A 157 11.49 -7.57 -6.93
CA LYS A 157 12.84 -7.49 -7.53
C LYS A 157 13.33 -8.83 -8.11
N THR A 158 12.65 -9.93 -7.84
CA THR A 158 13.09 -11.28 -8.21
C THR A 158 12.35 -11.81 -9.44
N GLU A 159 11.23 -11.19 -9.85
CA GLU A 159 10.36 -11.60 -10.97
C GLU A 159 10.91 -11.27 -12.37
N TYR A 160 12.23 -11.29 -12.59
CA TYR A 160 12.78 -11.10 -13.94
C TYR A 160 12.38 -12.22 -14.91
N THR A 161 12.23 -13.44 -14.40
CA THR A 161 11.77 -14.61 -15.13
C THR A 161 10.24 -14.69 -15.02
N GLY A 162 9.53 -14.77 -16.14
CA GLY A 162 8.07 -14.98 -16.17
C GLY A 162 7.19 -13.73 -16.12
N ASP A 163 7.75 -12.53 -15.96
CA ASP A 163 6.97 -11.28 -16.00
C ASP A 163 6.60 -10.89 -17.46
N GLU A 164 5.30 -10.90 -17.73
CA GLU A 164 4.68 -10.59 -19.02
C GLU A 164 5.05 -9.21 -19.57
N ARG A 165 5.43 -8.26 -18.72
CA ARG A 165 5.82 -6.89 -19.10
C ARG A 165 7.18 -6.88 -19.79
N TYR A 166 8.12 -7.73 -19.35
CA TYR A 166 9.39 -7.92 -20.04
C TYR A 166 9.21 -8.56 -21.42
N ALA A 167 8.28 -9.51 -21.55
CA ALA A 167 7.97 -10.13 -22.84
C ALA A 167 7.31 -9.15 -23.83
N PHE A 168 6.48 -8.22 -23.33
CA PHE A 168 5.75 -7.27 -24.16
C PHE A 168 6.57 -6.03 -24.57
N TYR A 169 7.24 -5.38 -23.62
CA TYR A 169 8.00 -4.15 -23.87
C TYR A 169 9.49 -4.36 -24.15
N GLY A 170 9.99 -5.57 -23.89
CA GLY A 170 11.41 -5.86 -23.91
C GLY A 170 12.14 -5.39 -22.65
N TYR A 171 13.34 -5.95 -22.45
CA TYR A 171 14.13 -5.74 -21.23
C TYR A 171 14.46 -4.29 -20.93
N THR A 172 14.93 -3.54 -21.92
CA THR A 172 15.41 -2.17 -21.71
C THR A 172 14.29 -1.22 -21.27
N LEU A 173 13.16 -1.22 -21.98
CA LEU A 173 12.07 -0.28 -21.71
C LEU A 173 11.41 -0.57 -20.35
N TRP A 174 11.06 -1.84 -20.11
CA TRP A 174 10.43 -2.19 -18.84
C TRP A 174 11.36 -2.00 -17.65
N SER A 175 12.66 -2.31 -17.81
CA SER A 175 13.65 -2.05 -16.75
C SER A 175 13.72 -0.56 -16.40
N ILE A 176 13.75 0.36 -17.38
CA ILE A 176 13.75 1.80 -17.11
C ILE A 176 12.50 2.23 -16.34
N LEU A 177 11.31 1.78 -16.79
CA LEU A 177 10.04 2.10 -16.12
C LEU A 177 10.01 1.59 -14.68
N ASN A 178 10.42 0.33 -14.47
CA ASN A 178 10.47 -0.28 -13.14
C ASN A 178 11.46 0.44 -12.21
N HIS A 179 12.65 0.79 -12.69
CA HIS A 179 13.65 1.53 -11.90
C HIS A 179 13.20 2.96 -11.53
N LEU A 180 12.27 3.55 -12.28
CA LEU A 180 11.68 4.84 -11.96
C LEU A 180 10.50 4.71 -10.98
N SER A 181 9.59 3.79 -11.24
CA SER A 181 8.32 3.67 -10.51
C SER A 181 8.46 2.95 -9.17
N LEU A 182 9.21 1.85 -9.13
CA LEU A 182 9.28 0.99 -7.94
C LEU A 182 9.82 1.73 -6.69
N PRO A 183 10.89 2.56 -6.78
CA PRO A 183 11.36 3.33 -5.63
C PRO A 183 10.30 4.29 -5.08
N LEU A 184 9.51 4.93 -5.95
CA LEU A 184 8.44 5.84 -5.55
C LEU A 184 7.25 5.09 -4.93
N ILE A 185 6.89 3.92 -5.46
CA ILE A 185 5.88 3.04 -4.88
C ILE A 185 6.30 2.59 -3.48
N MET A 186 7.55 2.13 -3.32
CA MET A 186 8.11 1.75 -2.02
C MET A 186 8.13 2.94 -1.06
N PHE A 187 8.55 4.12 -1.54
CA PHE A 187 8.55 5.34 -0.75
C PHE A 187 7.16 5.70 -0.23
N TYR A 188 6.12 5.64 -1.08
CA TYR A 188 4.74 5.87 -0.66
C TYR A 188 4.33 4.91 0.45
N ARG A 189 4.58 3.60 0.28
CA ARG A 189 4.19 2.59 1.30
C ARG A 189 4.86 2.87 2.64
N PHE A 190 6.15 3.17 2.62
CA PHE A 190 6.87 3.53 3.83
C PHE A 190 6.33 4.82 4.46
N HIS A 191 6.23 5.90 3.69
CA HIS A 191 5.82 7.21 4.20
C HIS A 191 4.35 7.21 4.69
N ALA A 192 3.44 6.55 3.96
CA ALA A 192 2.07 6.35 4.41
C ALA A 192 1.99 5.66 5.77
N SER A 193 2.88 4.70 6.05
CA SER A 193 2.94 4.06 7.37
C SER A 193 3.36 5.03 8.48
N VAL A 194 4.28 5.95 8.19
CA VAL A 194 4.71 7.01 9.12
C VAL A 194 3.55 7.95 9.40
N CYS A 195 2.89 8.48 8.37
CA CYS A 195 1.72 9.35 8.55
C CYS A 195 0.61 8.65 9.35
N LEU A 196 0.35 7.37 9.11
CA LEU A 196 -0.65 6.61 9.88
C LEU A 196 -0.27 6.48 11.36
N VAL A 197 1.01 6.36 11.69
CA VAL A 197 1.49 6.39 13.09
C VAL A 197 1.25 7.76 13.70
N ASP A 198 1.47 8.83 12.95
CA ASP A 198 1.21 10.19 13.43
C ASP A 198 -0.27 10.43 13.67
N ILE A 199 -1.17 9.96 12.80
CA ILE A 199 -2.63 9.97 13.05
C ILE A 199 -2.95 9.17 14.31
N TRP A 200 -2.39 7.96 14.45
CA TRP A 200 -2.64 7.08 15.60
C TRP A 200 -2.23 7.72 16.93
N ARG A 201 -1.19 8.58 16.92
CA ARG A 201 -0.68 9.29 18.08
C ARG A 201 -1.50 10.56 18.37
N HIS A 202 -1.64 11.44 17.38
CA HIS A 202 -2.11 12.81 17.61
C HIS A 202 -3.63 12.99 17.42
N ALA A 203 -4.29 12.17 16.58
CA ALA A 203 -5.73 12.36 16.31
C ALA A 203 -6.63 12.12 17.55
N TYR A 204 -6.08 11.48 18.59
CA TYR A 204 -6.78 11.19 19.84
C TYR A 204 -6.39 12.12 21.00
N GLU A 205 -5.71 13.23 20.70
CA GLU A 205 -5.35 14.30 21.63
C GLU A 205 -6.18 15.56 21.36
N PRO A 206 -6.35 16.48 22.34
CA PRO A 206 -7.04 17.75 22.13
C PRO A 206 -6.34 18.63 21.07
N GLY A 207 -7.12 19.36 20.28
CA GLY A 207 -6.56 20.32 19.32
C GLY A 207 -5.93 21.53 20.04
N GLY A 208 -4.69 21.89 19.66
CA GLY A 208 -4.00 23.08 20.19
C GLY A 208 -2.99 22.84 21.32
N GLY A 209 -2.51 21.60 21.50
CA GLY A 209 -1.49 21.24 22.50
C GLY A 209 -0.07 21.02 21.97
N HIS A 210 0.30 21.69 20.87
CA HIS A 210 1.67 21.68 20.34
C HIS A 210 2.30 23.06 20.46
#